data_AF-A0A1I7HVV7-F1
#
_entry.id   AF-A0A1I7HVV7-F1
#
_cell.length_a   1.000
_cell.length_b   1.000
_cell.length_c   1.000
_cell.angle_alpha   90.00
_cell.angle_beta   90.00
_cell.angle_gamma   90.00
#
_symmetry.space_group_name_H-M   'P 1'
#
loop_
_entity.id
_entity.type
_entity.pdbx_description
1 polymer ?
#
loop_
_entity_poly.entity_id
_entity_poly.type
_entity_poly.pdbx_seq_one_letter_code
_entity_poly.pdbx_strand_id
1 'polypeptide(L)'
;MAKPIPVLHVPAPSREDTEKAALDALRDSVAQDAEALQQALRVVRGLHERGLLELTAAALEKGDDLLRLVVEQVNQPGALRLLRNAITLLQQAGAWDLEKWGPILEGAAAGIQEAQAHPPKRPLGVFGLLHLLSDPDVSRALHTLFGALKGMGRVLGQSAGEEG
;
A
#
# COMPACT_ATOMS: atom_id res chain seq x y z
N MET A 1 -68.78 -27.43 28.21
CA MET A 1 -68.15 -26.11 28.42
C MET A 1 -66.64 -26.32 28.54
N ALA A 2 -65.83 -25.71 27.67
CA ALA A 2 -64.37 -25.90 27.66
C ALA A 2 -63.68 -24.98 28.68
N LYS A 3 -62.67 -25.49 29.39
CA LYS A 3 -61.90 -24.72 30.38
C LYS A 3 -60.91 -23.78 29.68
N PRO A 4 -60.65 -22.57 30.22
CA PRO A 4 -59.73 -21.61 29.60
C PRO A 4 -58.30 -22.14 29.61
N ILE A 5 -57.55 -21.91 28.52
CA ILE A 5 -56.13 -22.25 28.43
C ILE A 5 -55.35 -21.18 29.22
N PRO A 6 -54.50 -21.56 30.21
CA PRO A 6 -53.65 -20.60 30.89
C PRO A 6 -52.60 -20.06 29.91
N VAL A 7 -52.58 -18.75 29.73
CA VAL A 7 -51.55 -18.07 28.94
C VAL A 7 -50.25 -18.09 29.72
N LEU A 8 -49.27 -18.89 29.28
CA LEU A 8 -47.92 -18.85 29.83
C LEU A 8 -47.30 -17.48 29.51
N HIS A 9 -47.12 -16.64 30.53
CA HIS A 9 -46.24 -15.48 30.45
C HIS A 9 -44.81 -15.98 30.56
N VAL A 10 -44.09 -16.06 29.43
CA VAL A 10 -42.63 -16.18 29.44
C VAL A 10 -42.09 -14.80 29.86
N PRO A 11 -41.44 -14.66 31.03
CA PRO A 11 -40.88 -13.38 31.42
C PRO A 11 -39.82 -12.96 30.40
N ALA A 12 -39.85 -11.70 29.95
CA ALA A 12 -38.78 -11.18 29.11
C ALA A 12 -37.45 -11.32 29.86
N PRO A 13 -36.39 -11.88 29.22
CA PRO A 13 -35.13 -12.13 29.90
C PRO A 13 -34.59 -10.82 30.47
N SER A 14 -34.15 -10.85 31.72
CA SER A 14 -33.60 -9.67 32.37
C SER A 14 -32.29 -9.26 31.69
N ARG A 15 -31.88 -7.99 31.84
CA ARG A 15 -30.62 -7.50 31.26
C ARG A 15 -29.39 -8.29 31.73
N GLU A 16 -29.48 -8.86 32.94
CA GLU A 16 -28.42 -9.66 33.55
C GLU A 16 -28.37 -11.08 32.93
N ASP A 17 -29.52 -11.64 32.55
CA ASP A 17 -29.61 -12.94 31.88
C ASP A 17 -29.13 -12.86 30.42
N THR A 18 -29.40 -11.75 29.72
CA THR A 18 -28.90 -11.53 28.36
C THR A 18 -27.40 -11.25 28.32
N GLU A 19 -26.87 -10.54 29.31
CA GLU A 19 -25.44 -10.27 29.44
C GLU A 19 -24.66 -11.57 29.73
N LYS A 20 -25.15 -12.42 30.63
CA LYS A 20 -24.55 -13.74 30.88
C LYS A 20 -24.59 -14.64 29.65
N ALA A 21 -25.73 -14.72 28.96
CA ALA A 21 -25.84 -15.53 27.75
C ALA A 21 -24.89 -15.04 26.63
N ALA A 22 -24.68 -13.72 26.51
CA ALA A 22 -23.74 -13.16 25.56
C ALA A 22 -22.28 -13.48 25.91
N LEU A 23 -21.92 -13.44 27.20
CA LEU A 23 -20.59 -13.82 27.68
C LEU A 23 -20.30 -15.31 27.48
N ASP A 24 -21.29 -16.18 27.74
CA ASP A 24 -21.15 -17.62 27.52
C ASP A 24 -21.04 -17.95 26.03
N ALA A 25 -21.85 -17.32 25.17
CA ALA A 25 -21.73 -17.49 23.72
C ALA A 25 -20.38 -17.00 23.17
N LEU A 26 -19.86 -15.87 23.69
CA LEU A 26 -18.54 -15.37 23.33
C LEU A 26 -17.44 -16.34 23.80
N ARG A 27 -17.55 -16.86 25.02
CA ARG A 27 -16.60 -17.85 25.56
C ARG A 27 -16.56 -19.10 24.71
N ASP A 28 -17.70 -19.61 24.28
CA ASP A 28 -17.79 -20.83 23.46
C ASP A 28 -17.22 -20.58 22.06
N SER A 29 -17.52 -19.43 21.44
CA SER A 29 -16.92 -19.05 20.15
C SER A 29 -15.41 -18.87 20.24
N VAL A 30 -14.91 -18.21 21.29
CA VAL A 30 -13.47 -18.04 21.53
C VAL A 30 -12.79 -19.38 21.81
N ALA A 31 -13.47 -20.32 22.48
CA ALA A 31 -12.94 -21.66 22.76
C ALA A 31 -12.87 -22.53 21.50
N GLN A 32 -13.84 -22.41 20.60
CA GLN A 32 -13.87 -23.13 19.31
C GLN A 32 -12.78 -22.64 18.36
N ASP A 33 -12.53 -21.32 18.34
CA ASP A 33 -11.58 -20.69 17.41
C ASP A 33 -10.29 -20.21 18.09
N ALA A 34 -9.96 -20.76 19.26
CA ALA A 34 -8.86 -20.29 20.11
C ALA A 34 -7.52 -20.22 19.38
N GLU A 35 -7.24 -21.18 18.51
CA GLU A 35 -6.00 -21.24 17.73
C GLU A 35 -5.94 -20.13 16.67
N ALA A 36 -7.03 -19.93 15.91
CA ALA A 36 -7.12 -18.86 14.91
C ALA A 36 -7.04 -17.47 15.56
N LEU A 37 -7.69 -17.28 16.72
CA LEU A 37 -7.59 -16.07 17.53
C LEU A 37 -6.17 -15.82 18.02
N GLN A 38 -5.47 -16.84 18.50
CA GLN A 38 -4.07 -16.70 18.91
C GLN A 38 -3.15 -16.33 17.74
N GLN A 39 -3.39 -16.89 16.54
CA GLN A 39 -2.63 -16.54 15.35
C GLN A 39 -2.89 -15.09 14.92
N ALA A 40 -4.16 -14.67 14.89
CA ALA A 40 -4.54 -13.29 14.57
C ALA A 40 -3.91 -12.29 15.57
N LEU A 41 -3.98 -12.58 16.87
CA LEU A 41 -3.35 -11.77 17.91
C LEU A 41 -1.82 -11.68 17.75
N ARG A 42 -1.17 -12.75 17.28
CA ARG A 42 0.27 -12.75 17.02
C ARG A 42 0.65 -11.83 15.86
N VAL A 43 -0.17 -11.81 14.80
CA VAL A 43 0.00 -10.89 13.66
C VAL A 43 -0.23 -9.45 14.09
N VAL A 44 -1.32 -9.18 14.81
CA VAL A 44 -1.64 -7.84 15.34
C VAL A 44 -0.52 -7.32 16.24
N ARG A 45 0.02 -8.18 17.12
CA ARG A 45 1.15 -7.82 17.99
C ARG A 45 2.41 -7.50 17.19
N GLY A 46 2.76 -8.33 16.20
CA GLY A 46 3.91 -8.10 15.34
C GLY A 46 3.80 -6.80 14.52
N LEU A 47 2.59 -6.41 14.12
CA LEU A 47 2.34 -5.13 13.46
C LEU A 47 2.45 -3.94 14.43
N HIS A 48 1.91 -4.09 15.65
CA HIS A 48 1.97 -3.06 16.68
C HIS A 48 3.40 -2.77 17.15
N GLU A 49 4.19 -3.80 17.42
CA GLU A 49 5.60 -3.67 17.86
C GLU A 49 6.48 -2.95 16.83
N ARG A 50 6.06 -2.93 15.56
CA ARG A 50 6.78 -2.28 14.45
C ARG A 50 6.20 -0.91 14.09
N GLY A 51 5.21 -0.41 14.83
CA GLY A 51 4.50 0.83 14.54
C GLY A 51 3.66 0.78 13.25
N LEU A 52 3.41 -0.41 12.71
CA LEU A 52 2.72 -0.60 11.42
C LEU A 52 1.21 -0.80 11.58
N LEU A 53 0.71 -0.96 12.80
CA LEU A 53 -0.71 -1.22 13.05
C LEU A 53 -1.60 -0.08 12.55
N GLU A 54 -1.21 1.17 12.83
CA GLU A 54 -1.95 2.37 12.41
C GLU A 54 -1.93 2.55 10.90
N LEU A 55 -0.77 2.30 10.26
CA LEU A 55 -0.63 2.30 8.81
C LEU A 55 -1.49 1.22 8.14
N THR A 56 -1.53 0.02 8.71
CA THR A 56 -2.33 -1.10 8.19
C THR A 56 -3.83 -0.80 8.34
N ALA A 57 -4.25 -0.23 9.47
CA ALA A 57 -5.63 0.18 9.71
C ALA A 57 -6.07 1.29 8.73
N ALA A 58 -5.24 2.33 8.58
CA ALA A 58 -5.52 3.44 7.65
C ALA A 58 -5.53 3.01 6.18
N ALA A 59 -4.69 2.04 5.79
CA ALA A 59 -4.70 1.46 4.45
C ALA A 59 -5.94 0.61 4.18
N LEU A 60 -6.44 -0.09 5.20
CA LEU A 60 -7.66 -0.90 5.10
C LEU A 60 -8.91 -0.03 5.01
N GLU A 61 -8.98 1.02 5.82
CA GLU A 61 -10.11 1.97 5.89
C GLU A 61 -10.26 2.83 4.62
N LYS A 62 -9.15 3.12 3.94
CA LYS A 62 -9.13 3.84 2.65
C LYS A 62 -9.05 2.92 1.43
N GLY A 63 -8.95 1.61 1.64
CA GLY A 63 -8.59 0.62 0.63
C GLY A 63 -9.76 -0.14 0.00
N ASP A 64 -11.01 0.23 0.29
CA ASP A 64 -12.20 -0.54 -0.11
C ASP A 64 -12.28 -0.82 -1.63
N ASP A 65 -11.77 0.09 -2.47
CA ASP A 65 -11.76 -0.09 -3.93
C ASP A 65 -10.54 -0.86 -4.44
N LEU A 66 -9.41 -0.82 -3.74
CA LEU A 66 -8.18 -1.54 -4.11
C LEU A 66 -8.19 -2.99 -3.62
N LEU A 67 -8.79 -3.26 -2.45
CA LEU A 67 -8.86 -4.60 -1.87
C LEU A 67 -9.61 -5.59 -2.76
N ARG A 68 -10.66 -5.15 -3.47
CA ARG A 68 -11.36 -6.01 -4.44
C ARG A 68 -10.48 -6.43 -5.63
N LEU A 69 -9.65 -5.52 -6.14
CA LEU A 69 -8.70 -5.81 -7.24
C LEU A 69 -7.50 -6.65 -6.77
N VAL A 70 -7.04 -6.43 -5.54
CA VAL A 70 -5.91 -7.14 -4.93
C VAL A 70 -6.29 -8.57 -4.54
N VAL A 71 -7.52 -8.82 -4.05
CA VAL A 71 -7.96 -10.18 -3.67
C VAL A 71 -8.03 -11.13 -4.87
N GLU A 72 -8.40 -10.65 -6.06
CA GLU A 72 -8.37 -11.47 -7.29
C GLU A 72 -6.94 -11.72 -7.81
N GLN A 73 -6.00 -10.81 -7.56
CA GLN A 73 -4.62 -10.92 -8.07
C GLN A 73 -3.60 -11.47 -7.05
N VAL A 74 -3.91 -11.51 -5.75
CA VAL A 74 -3.01 -12.05 -4.70
C VAL A 74 -2.75 -13.54 -4.86
N ASN A 75 -3.71 -14.29 -5.42
CA ASN A 75 -3.52 -15.70 -5.74
C ASN A 75 -2.58 -15.95 -6.92
N GLN A 76 -2.17 -14.89 -7.64
CA GLN A 76 -1.12 -15.00 -8.64
C GLN A 76 0.24 -14.86 -7.96
N PRO A 77 1.17 -15.83 -8.12
CA PRO A 77 2.49 -15.76 -7.52
C PRO A 77 3.32 -14.56 -7.99
N GLY A 78 2.89 -13.86 -9.06
CA GLY A 78 3.45 -12.60 -9.51
C GLY A 78 3.20 -11.42 -8.56
N ALA A 79 2.01 -11.29 -7.99
CA ALA A 79 1.64 -10.13 -7.17
C ALA A 79 2.41 -10.11 -5.84
N LEU A 80 2.53 -11.26 -5.18
CA LEU A 80 3.32 -11.40 -3.95
C LEU A 80 4.81 -11.13 -4.19
N ARG A 81 5.34 -11.54 -5.35
CA ARG A 81 6.74 -11.27 -5.74
C ARG A 81 6.97 -9.78 -6.00
N LEU A 82 6.06 -9.12 -6.71
CA LEU A 82 6.14 -7.67 -6.94
C LEU A 82 6.08 -6.89 -5.62
N LEU A 83 5.15 -7.24 -4.74
CA LEU A 83 5.04 -6.62 -3.43
C LEU A 83 6.29 -6.84 -2.57
N ARG A 84 6.80 -8.08 -2.52
CA ARG A 84 8.06 -8.40 -1.83
C ARG A 84 9.22 -7.60 -2.39
N ASN A 85 9.34 -7.49 -3.72
CA ASN A 85 10.40 -6.71 -4.36
C ASN A 85 10.24 -5.22 -4.07
N ALA A 86 9.02 -4.67 -4.09
CA ALA A 86 8.76 -3.29 -3.74
C ALA A 86 9.12 -2.99 -2.27
N ILE A 87 8.71 -3.85 -1.33
CA ILE A 87 9.07 -3.72 0.09
C ILE A 87 10.59 -3.86 0.29
N THR A 88 11.24 -4.79 -0.42
CA THR A 88 12.68 -4.97 -0.36
C THR A 88 13.42 -3.76 -0.90
N LEU A 89 12.93 -3.20 -2.02
CA LEU A 89 13.43 -1.94 -2.57
C LEU A 89 13.20 -0.79 -1.60
N LEU A 90 12.04 -0.68 -0.95
CA LEU A 90 11.72 0.35 0.05
C LEU A 90 12.56 0.21 1.33
N GLN A 91 12.88 -1.01 1.76
CA GLN A 91 13.73 -1.26 2.92
C GLN A 91 15.20 -0.94 2.62
N GLN A 92 15.69 -1.32 1.44
CA GLN A 92 17.03 -0.91 0.97
C GLN A 92 17.09 0.59 0.67
N ALA A 93 15.98 1.14 0.18
CA ALA A 93 15.72 2.57 0.04
C ALA A 93 15.29 3.22 1.36
N GLY A 94 15.43 2.57 2.53
CA GLY A 94 15.14 3.18 3.83
C GLY A 94 15.98 4.43 4.15
N ALA A 95 16.92 4.77 3.27
CA ALA A 95 17.69 6.01 3.25
C ALA A 95 17.17 7.07 2.24
N TRP A 96 16.07 6.80 1.53
CA TRP A 96 15.50 7.70 0.53
C TRP A 96 14.54 8.66 1.22
N ASP A 97 15.01 9.88 1.38
CA ASP A 97 14.23 11.00 1.84
C ASP A 97 13.09 11.28 0.85
N LEU A 98 11.86 10.93 1.20
CA LEU A 98 10.69 11.12 0.35
C LEU A 98 10.50 12.60 -0.02
N GLU A 99 10.99 13.55 0.80
CA GLU A 99 10.96 14.98 0.48
C GLU A 99 11.86 15.29 -0.73
N LYS A 100 12.95 14.55 -0.93
CA LYS A 100 13.86 14.72 -2.08
C LYS A 100 13.31 14.10 -3.36
N TRP A 101 12.43 13.11 -3.24
CA TRP A 101 11.77 12.47 -4.38
C TRP A 101 10.46 13.17 -4.78
N GLY A 102 9.83 13.90 -3.86
CA GLY A 102 8.59 14.66 -4.10
C GLY A 102 8.63 15.49 -5.39
N PRO A 103 9.63 16.38 -5.57
CA PRO A 103 9.74 17.20 -6.78
C PRO A 103 9.93 16.38 -8.08
N ILE A 104 10.59 15.22 -8.00
CA ILE A 104 10.80 14.34 -9.18
C ILE A 104 9.48 13.68 -9.56
N LEU A 105 8.73 13.17 -8.58
CA LEU A 105 7.43 12.55 -8.79
C LEU A 105 6.39 13.56 -9.28
N GLU A 106 6.38 14.75 -8.70
CA GLU A 106 5.52 15.86 -9.11
C GLU A 106 5.86 16.31 -10.54
N GLY A 107 7.14 16.48 -10.87
CA GLY A 107 7.59 16.79 -12.22
C GLY A 107 7.22 15.71 -13.25
N ALA A 108 7.30 14.44 -12.88
CA ALA A 108 6.87 13.33 -13.75
C ALA A 108 5.35 13.35 -13.98
N ALA A 109 4.56 13.56 -12.93
CA ALA A 109 3.11 13.68 -13.04
C ALA A 109 2.69 14.89 -13.90
N ALA A 110 3.34 16.04 -13.68
CA ALA A 110 3.14 17.25 -14.48
C ALA A 110 3.51 17.01 -15.96
N GLY A 111 4.59 16.30 -16.25
CA GLY A 111 4.98 15.94 -17.62
C GLY A 111 3.95 15.07 -18.35
N ILE A 112 3.31 14.14 -17.64
CA ILE A 112 2.21 13.32 -18.20
C ILE A 112 0.97 14.18 -18.49
N GLN A 113 0.65 15.13 -17.62
CA GLN A 113 -0.44 16.08 -17.86
C GLN A 113 -0.14 16.99 -19.06
N GLU A 114 1.07 17.53 -19.13
CA GLU A 114 1.54 18.39 -20.21
C GLU A 114 1.49 17.67 -21.57
N ALA A 115 1.95 16.42 -21.64
CA ALA A 115 1.90 15.61 -22.85
C ALA A 115 0.46 15.32 -23.33
N GLN A 116 -0.49 15.20 -22.39
CA GLN A 116 -1.91 15.00 -22.70
C GLN A 116 -2.59 16.31 -23.10
N ALA A 117 -2.23 17.44 -22.48
CA ALA A 117 -2.78 18.76 -22.77
C ALA A 117 -2.27 19.29 -24.13
N HIS A 118 -1.02 19.00 -24.46
CA HIS A 118 -0.35 19.45 -25.68
C HIS A 118 0.13 18.26 -26.53
N PRO A 119 -0.79 17.46 -27.09
CA PRO A 119 -0.41 16.34 -27.95
C PRO A 119 0.28 16.86 -29.21
N PRO A 120 1.31 16.16 -29.71
CA PRO A 120 2.10 16.61 -30.85
C PRO A 120 1.22 16.74 -32.09
N LYS A 121 1.08 17.97 -32.59
CA LYS A 121 0.27 18.27 -33.79
C LYS A 121 0.92 17.80 -35.09
N ARG A 122 2.23 17.56 -35.08
CA ARG A 122 3.04 17.07 -36.21
C ARG A 122 4.18 16.19 -35.67
N PRO A 123 4.67 15.23 -36.46
CA PRO A 123 5.85 14.46 -36.08
C PRO A 123 7.06 15.38 -35.86
N LEU A 124 7.84 15.10 -34.82
CA LEU A 124 9.07 15.85 -34.54
C LEU A 124 10.07 15.63 -35.69
N GLY A 125 10.45 16.71 -36.37
CA GLY A 125 11.58 16.71 -37.29
C GLY A 125 12.91 16.88 -36.56
N VAL A 126 14.02 16.57 -37.23
CA VAL A 126 15.39 16.69 -36.67
C VAL A 126 15.66 18.10 -36.13
N PHE A 127 15.24 19.13 -36.86
CA PHE A 127 15.40 20.52 -36.42
C PHE A 127 14.55 20.85 -35.18
N GLY A 128 13.32 20.33 -35.12
CA GLY A 128 12.44 20.49 -33.96
C GLY A 128 13.00 19.80 -32.71
N LEU A 129 13.65 18.64 -32.89
CA LEU A 129 14.34 17.95 -31.81
C LEU A 129 15.53 18.78 -31.27
N LEU A 130 16.35 19.35 -32.14
CA LEU A 130 17.47 20.21 -31.72
C LEU A 130 16.98 21.45 -30.97
N HIS A 131 15.87 22.04 -31.43
CA HIS A 131 15.25 23.16 -30.74
C HIS A 131 14.71 22.75 -29.36
N LEU A 132 14.05 21.60 -29.27
CA LEU A 132 13.54 21.06 -28.01
C LEU A 132 14.65 20.73 -27.02
N LEU A 133 15.79 20.20 -27.47
CA LEU A 133 16.95 19.96 -26.62
C LEU A 133 17.58 21.26 -26.10
N SER A 134 17.37 22.37 -26.82
CA SER A 134 17.83 23.71 -26.43
C SER A 134 16.83 24.42 -25.52
N ASP A 135 15.64 23.85 -25.31
CA ASP A 135 14.63 24.38 -24.41
C ASP A 135 15.18 24.41 -22.95
N PRO A 136 15.00 25.51 -22.21
CA PRO A 136 15.55 25.65 -20.86
C PRO A 136 15.06 24.59 -19.88
N ASP A 137 13.81 24.14 -19.99
CA ASP A 137 13.21 23.18 -19.07
C ASP A 137 13.64 21.76 -19.41
N VAL A 138 13.65 21.42 -20.71
CA VAL A 138 14.18 20.14 -21.21
C VAL A 138 15.66 20.00 -20.87
N SER A 139 16.45 21.05 -21.10
CA SER A 139 17.88 21.06 -20.79
C SER A 139 18.14 20.88 -19.29
N ARG A 140 17.33 21.49 -18.42
CA ARG A 140 17.44 21.33 -16.96
C ARG A 140 17.15 19.90 -16.51
N ALA A 141 16.13 19.26 -17.08
CA ALA A 141 15.81 17.87 -16.81
C ALA A 141 16.94 16.93 -17.28
N LEU A 142 17.48 17.16 -18.48
CA LEU A 142 18.59 16.38 -19.02
C LEU A 142 19.86 16.53 -18.17
N HIS A 143 20.20 17.75 -17.73
CA HIS A 143 21.34 17.98 -16.83
C HIS A 143 21.18 17.21 -15.52
N THR A 144 19.97 17.18 -14.97
CA THR A 144 19.67 16.45 -13.74
C THR A 144 19.84 14.94 -13.94
N LEU A 145 19.28 14.41 -15.03
CA LEU A 145 19.40 13.01 -15.41
C LEU A 145 20.87 12.60 -15.60
N PHE A 146 21.64 13.38 -16.37
CA PHE A 146 23.06 13.09 -16.59
C PHE A 146 23.88 13.24 -15.31
N GLY A 147 23.54 14.19 -14.43
CA GLY A 147 24.15 14.33 -13.11
C GLY A 147 23.93 13.07 -12.26
N ALA A 148 22.71 12.54 -12.23
CA ALA A 148 22.37 11.30 -11.54
C ALA A 148 23.13 10.10 -12.12
N LEU A 149 23.13 9.94 -13.45
CA LEU A 149 23.86 8.88 -14.15
C LEU A 149 25.38 8.95 -13.87
N LYS A 150 25.96 10.15 -13.86
CA LYS A 150 27.38 10.35 -13.53
C LYS A 150 27.68 9.98 -12.07
N GLY A 151 26.80 10.33 -11.14
CA GLY A 151 26.90 9.92 -9.74
C GLY A 151 26.88 8.40 -9.58
N MET A 152 25.92 7.75 -10.24
CA MET A 152 25.79 6.28 -10.24
C MET A 152 27.03 5.60 -10.83
N GLY A 153 27.51 6.08 -11.98
CA GLY A 153 28.71 5.54 -12.62
C GLY A 153 29.97 5.66 -11.76
N ARG A 154 30.09 6.71 -10.93
CA ARG A 154 31.20 6.84 -9.98
C ARG A 154 31.17 5.77 -8.89
N VAL A 155 29.99 5.42 -8.38
CA VAL A 155 29.86 4.37 -7.36
C VAL A 155 30.19 3.01 -7.97
N LEU A 156 29.59 2.68 -9.12
CA LEU A 156 29.83 1.41 -9.81
C LEU A 156 31.29 1.24 -10.26
N GLY A 157 31.92 2.32 -10.71
CA GLY A 157 33.34 2.31 -11.09
C GLY A 157 34.30 2.16 -9.91
N GLN A 158 33.94 2.65 -8.72
CA GLN A 158 34.74 2.46 -7.50
C GLN A 158 34.64 1.02 -6.98
N SER A 159 33.45 0.43 -7.00
CA SER A 159 33.25 -0.97 -6.61
C SER A 159 33.97 -1.96 -7.54
N ALA A 160 34.19 -1.61 -8.81
CA ALA A 160 34.95 -2.42 -9.76
C ALA A 160 36.48 -2.26 -9.63
N GLY A 161 36.96 -1.24 -8.91
CA GLY A 161 38.39 -0.96 -8.72
C GLY A 161 39.00 -1.59 -7.46
N GLU A 162 38.18 -2.14 -6.55
CA GLU A 162 38.62 -2.80 -5.31
C GLU A 162 38.83 -4.32 -5.48
N GLU A 163 38.50 -4.89 -6.65
CA GLU A 163 38.72 -6.31 -6.98
C GLU A 163 39.90 -6.56 -7.95
N GLY A 164 40.75 -5.54 -8.21
CA GLY A 164 41.88 -5.60 -9.15
C GLY A 164 43.26 -5.55 -8.50
#